data_AF-A0A1B6HWD7-F1
#
_entry.id   AF-A0A1B6HWD7-F1
#
_cell.length_a   1.000
_cell.length_b   1.000
_cell.length_c   1.000
_cell.angle_alpha   90.00
_cell.angle_beta   90.00
_cell.angle_gamma   90.00
#
_symmetry.space_group_name_H-M   'P 1'
#
loop_
_entity.id
_entity.type
_entity.pdbx_description
1 polymer ?
#
loop_
_entity_poly.entity_id
_entity_poly.type
_entity_poly.pdbx_seq_one_letter_code
_entity_poly.pdbx_strand_id
1 'polypeptide(L)'
;MDCPLTDDQMEDLFSNIEDIYHFNSKFLRELELCGLDPVLVARCFVRNNDGFSIYTEYCTNYPRTVSVLTELMRQEAVVRLFRERQVALHHTLPLGSYLLKPV
;
A
#
# COMPACT_ATOMS: atom_id res chain seq x y z
N MET A 1 -9.41 -19.30 10.87
CA MET A 1 -8.10 -19.66 10.30
C MET A 1 -7.10 -18.74 10.94
N ASP A 2 -6.14 -19.29 11.68
CA ASP A 2 -5.03 -18.51 12.22
C ASP A 2 -4.14 -18.05 11.05
N CYS A 3 -3.75 -16.78 11.06
CA CYS A 3 -2.84 -16.22 10.07
C CYS A 3 -1.46 -16.85 10.31
N PRO A 4 -0.83 -17.48 9.30
CA PRO A 4 0.50 -18.07 9.45
C PRO A 4 1.62 -17.03 9.51
N LEU A 5 1.31 -15.74 9.32
CA LEU A 5 2.28 -14.66 9.42
C LEU A 5 2.36 -14.14 10.86
N THR A 6 3.57 -13.84 11.32
CA THR A 6 3.78 -13.12 12.58
C THR A 6 3.48 -11.64 12.41
N ASP A 7 3.28 -10.93 13.52
CA ASP A 7 3.07 -9.49 13.51
C ASP A 7 4.24 -8.75 12.84
N ASP A 8 5.49 -9.11 13.18
CA ASP A 8 6.69 -8.55 12.53
C ASP A 8 6.71 -8.78 11.01
N GLN A 9 6.27 -9.95 10.53
CA GLN A 9 6.18 -10.23 9.10
C GLN A 9 5.09 -9.41 8.42
N MET A 10 3.98 -9.14 9.10
CA MET A 10 2.93 -8.28 8.57
C MET A 10 3.41 -6.83 8.51
N GLU A 11 4.05 -6.34 9.57
CA GLU A 11 4.62 -4.99 9.64
C GLU A 11 5.65 -4.79 8.52
N ASP A 12 6.61 -5.71 8.37
CA ASP A 12 7.64 -5.60 7.32
C ASP A 12 7.06 -5.76 5.90
N LEU A 13 6.02 -6.58 5.72
CA LEU A 13 5.39 -6.82 4.42
C LEU A 13 4.54 -5.64 3.95
N PHE A 14 3.86 -4.96 4.85
CA PHE A 14 2.92 -3.89 4.49
C PHE A 14 3.46 -2.49 4.78
N SER A 15 4.48 -2.34 5.64
CA SER A 15 5.01 -1.03 6.06
C SER A 15 3.86 -0.11 6.51
N ASN A 16 4.00 1.19 6.28
CA ASN A 16 3.03 2.24 6.50
C ASN A 16 1.95 2.36 5.39
N ILE A 17 1.52 1.25 4.75
CA ILE A 17 0.50 1.32 3.67
C ILE A 17 -0.85 1.87 4.17
N GLU A 18 -1.19 1.66 5.44
CA GLU A 18 -2.41 2.19 6.03
C GLU A 18 -2.35 3.72 6.15
N ASP A 19 -1.20 4.28 6.48
CA ASP A 19 -1.00 5.74 6.50
C ASP A 19 -1.18 6.34 5.10
N ILE A 20 -0.60 5.69 4.08
CA ILE A 20 -0.79 6.08 2.68
C ILE A 20 -2.28 6.02 2.30
N TYR A 21 -2.98 4.96 2.67
CA TYR A 21 -4.40 4.81 2.40
C TYR A 21 -5.23 5.92 3.08
N HIS A 22 -4.98 6.22 4.35
CA HIS A 22 -5.68 7.25 5.09
C HIS A 22 -5.43 8.65 4.51
N PHE A 23 -4.18 8.96 4.21
CA PHE A 23 -3.81 10.20 3.54
C PHE A 23 -4.50 10.33 2.18
N ASN A 24 -4.38 9.32 1.30
CA ASN A 24 -4.99 9.34 -0.02
C ASN A 24 -6.51 9.45 0.02
N SER A 25 -7.16 8.79 0.98
CA SER A 25 -8.61 8.86 1.14
C SER A 25 -9.07 10.26 1.52
N LYS A 26 -8.30 11.00 2.32
CA LYS A 26 -8.55 12.42 2.61
C LYS A 26 -8.23 13.29 1.40
N PHE A 27 -7.06 13.09 0.79
CA PHE A 27 -6.59 13.87 -0.34
C PHE A 27 -7.52 13.76 -1.57
N LEU A 28 -8.02 12.56 -1.87
CA LEU A 28 -8.99 12.32 -2.94
C LEU A 28 -10.27 13.13 -2.74
N ARG A 29 -10.84 13.14 -1.53
CA ARG A 29 -12.03 13.94 -1.22
C ARG A 29 -11.78 15.44 -1.46
N GLU A 30 -10.60 15.94 -1.12
CA GLU A 30 -10.22 17.33 -1.39
C GLU A 30 -10.05 17.61 -2.89
N LEU A 31 -9.51 16.66 -3.66
CA LEU A 31 -9.41 16.74 -5.11
C LEU A 31 -10.77 16.74 -5.80
N GLU A 32 -11.71 15.89 -5.36
CA GLU A 32 -13.07 15.85 -5.90
C GLU A 32 -13.80 17.20 -5.71
N LEU A 33 -13.57 17.87 -4.57
CA LEU A 33 -14.10 19.20 -4.29
C LEU A 33 -13.50 20.31 -5.17
N CYS A 34 -12.36 20.07 -5.82
CA CYS A 34 -11.76 21.04 -6.74
C CYS A 34 -12.53 21.13 -8.07
N GLY A 35 -13.40 20.17 -8.40
CA GLY A 35 -14.27 20.24 -9.58
C GLY A 35 -13.52 20.35 -10.91
N LEU A 36 -12.34 19.74 -11.02
CA LEU A 36 -11.43 19.82 -12.18
C LEU A 36 -10.84 21.21 -12.45
N ASP A 37 -10.98 22.17 -11.53
CA ASP A 37 -10.30 23.46 -11.63
C ASP A 37 -8.78 23.27 -11.37
N PRO A 38 -7.91 23.55 -12.36
CA PRO A 38 -6.47 23.33 -12.23
C PRO A 38 -5.82 24.19 -11.14
N VAL A 39 -6.34 25.39 -10.85
CA VAL A 39 -5.83 26.27 -9.80
C VAL A 39 -6.18 25.71 -8.42
N LEU A 40 -7.41 25.20 -8.25
CA LEU A 40 -7.81 24.57 -6.99
C LEU A 40 -7.06 23.26 -6.75
N VAL A 41 -6.87 22.45 -7.80
CA VAL A 41 -6.05 21.23 -7.72
C VAL A 41 -4.63 21.58 -7.29
N ALA A 42 -3.96 22.56 -7.93
CA ALA A 42 -2.62 22.97 -7.55
C ALA A 42 -2.53 23.43 -6.08
N ARG A 43 -3.50 24.22 -5.61
CA ARG A 43 -3.58 24.64 -4.20
C ARG A 43 -3.80 23.46 -3.26
N CYS A 44 -4.58 22.47 -3.66
CA CYS A 44 -4.83 21.25 -2.89
C CYS A 44 -3.51 20.48 -2.65
N PHE A 45 -2.68 20.33 -3.69
CA PHE A 45 -1.35 19.73 -3.56
C PHE A 45 -0.45 20.53 -2.62
N VAL A 46 -0.37 21.86 -2.80
CA VAL A 46 0.47 22.72 -1.92
C VAL A 46 0.04 22.62 -0.45
N ARG A 47 -1.27 22.62 -0.17
CA ARG A 47 -1.79 22.50 1.20
C ARG A 47 -1.45 21.17 1.86
N ASN A 48 -1.38 20.08 1.08
CA ASN A 48 -1.14 18.73 1.59
C ASN A 48 0.32 18.27 1.44
N ASN A 49 1.22 19.16 1.02
CA ASN A 49 2.61 18.83 0.68
C ASN A 49 3.31 17.95 1.74
N ASP A 50 3.21 18.34 3.00
CA ASP A 50 3.93 17.65 4.09
C ASP A 50 3.41 16.22 4.31
N GLY A 51 2.13 15.97 3.97
CA GLY A 51 1.51 14.65 4.07
C GLY A 51 2.06 13.62 3.07
N PHE A 52 2.71 14.06 1.99
CA PHE A 52 3.33 13.14 1.03
C PHE A 52 4.65 12.52 1.54
N SER A 53 5.20 13.01 2.65
CA SER A 53 6.45 12.48 3.23
C SER A 53 6.39 11.00 3.60
N ILE A 54 5.19 10.46 3.90
CA ILE A 54 4.95 9.04 4.17
C ILE A 54 5.32 8.12 2.99
N TYR A 55 5.30 8.63 1.75
CA TYR A 55 5.74 7.87 0.58
C TYR A 55 7.25 7.65 0.57
N THR A 56 8.03 8.60 1.07
CA THR A 56 9.48 8.45 1.22
C THR A 56 9.80 7.32 2.20
N GLU A 57 9.06 7.25 3.31
CA GLU A 57 9.18 6.17 4.28
C GLU A 57 8.83 4.81 3.65
N TYR A 58 7.69 4.73 2.94
CA TYR A 58 7.29 3.51 2.24
C TYR A 58 8.36 3.03 1.25
N CYS A 59 8.86 3.94 0.41
CA CYS A 59 9.93 3.63 -0.55
C CYS A 59 11.24 3.21 0.13
N THR A 60 11.56 3.80 1.28
CA THR A 60 12.75 3.45 2.08
C THR A 60 12.63 2.04 2.65
N ASN A 61 11.42 1.64 3.08
CA ASN A 61 11.14 0.32 3.62
C ASN A 61 10.86 -0.74 2.55
N TYR A 62 10.54 -0.34 1.32
CA TYR A 62 10.17 -1.25 0.23
C TYR A 62 11.18 -2.39 -0.05
N PRO A 63 12.52 -2.18 0.01
CA PRO A 63 13.48 -3.29 -0.11
C PRO A 63 13.27 -4.40 0.94
N ARG A 64 12.90 -4.04 2.18
CA ARG A 64 12.58 -4.99 3.25
C ARG A 64 11.28 -5.74 2.95
N THR A 65 10.25 -5.04 2.49
CA THR A 65 9.00 -5.64 2.01
C THR A 65 9.25 -6.69 0.93
N VAL A 66 10.10 -6.40 -0.07
CA VAL A 66 10.45 -7.36 -1.13
C VAL A 66 11.19 -8.57 -0.56
N SER A 67 12.11 -8.37 0.38
CA SER A 67 12.83 -9.47 1.03
C SER A 67 11.88 -10.39 1.79
N VAL A 68 11.00 -9.84 2.63
CA VAL A 68 10.02 -10.63 3.41
C VAL A 68 9.03 -11.34 2.49
N LEU A 69 8.51 -10.65 1.47
CA LEU A 69 7.63 -11.28 0.47
C LEU A 69 8.33 -12.46 -0.21
N THR A 70 9.60 -12.31 -0.59
CA THR A 70 10.38 -13.38 -1.23
C THR A 70 10.48 -14.61 -0.33
N GLU A 71 10.76 -14.43 0.96
CA GLU A 71 10.86 -15.57 1.89
C GLU A 71 9.51 -16.21 2.20
N LEU A 72 8.45 -15.41 2.30
CA LEU A 72 7.09 -15.92 2.46
C LEU A 72 6.65 -16.76 1.24
N MET A 73 7.06 -16.37 0.03
CA MET A 73 6.77 -17.12 -1.20
C MET A 73 7.48 -18.46 -1.33
N ARG A 74 8.40 -18.78 -0.41
CA ARG A 74 8.99 -20.13 -0.28
C ARG A 74 8.14 -21.07 0.57
N GLN A 75 7.15 -20.55 1.29
CA GLN A 75 6.32 -21.31 2.21
C GLN A 75 4.98 -21.67 1.54
N GLU A 76 4.76 -22.94 1.23
CA GLU A 76 3.57 -23.41 0.49
C GLU A 76 2.25 -22.98 1.15
N ALA A 77 2.19 -23.01 2.48
CA ALA A 77 1.02 -22.57 3.25
C ALA A 77 0.70 -21.08 3.03
N VAL A 78 1.71 -20.21 2.98
CA VAL A 78 1.54 -18.76 2.76
C VAL A 78 1.20 -18.47 1.30
N VAL A 79 1.83 -19.16 0.35
CA VAL A 79 1.49 -19.07 -1.08
C VAL A 79 0.01 -19.42 -1.30
N ARG A 80 -0.48 -20.50 -0.68
CA ARG A 80 -1.89 -20.88 -0.75
C ARG A 80 -2.78 -19.80 -0.15
N LEU A 81 -2.44 -19.27 1.02
CA LEU A 81 -3.18 -18.18 1.67
C LEU A 81 -3.29 -16.94 0.76
N PHE A 82 -2.19 -16.48 0.18
CA PHE A 82 -2.20 -15.30 -0.70
C PHE A 82 -3.04 -15.55 -1.95
N ARG A 83 -2.99 -16.75 -2.51
CA ARG A 83 -3.84 -17.13 -3.65
C ARG A 83 -5.32 -17.15 -3.28
N GLU A 84 -5.68 -17.72 -2.14
CA GLU A 84 -7.06 -17.72 -1.64
C GLU A 84 -7.59 -16.30 -1.45
N ARG A 85 -6.78 -15.41 -0.84
CA ARG A 85 -7.13 -13.99 -0.67
C ARG A 85 -7.26 -13.26 -2.01
N GLN A 86 -6.33 -13.48 -2.93
CA GLN A 86 -6.37 -12.91 -4.27
C GLN A 86 -7.66 -13.31 -5.01
N VAL A 87 -8.04 -14.59 -4.96
CA VAL A 87 -9.29 -15.09 -5.57
C VAL A 87 -10.52 -14.50 -4.90
N ALA A 88 -10.56 -14.47 -3.56
CA ALA A 88 -11.68 -13.92 -2.79
C ALA A 88 -11.91 -12.42 -3.05
N LEU A 89 -10.84 -11.67 -3.31
CA LEU A 89 -10.89 -10.24 -3.66
C LEU A 89 -11.06 -9.99 -5.17
N HIS A 90 -11.16 -11.04 -5.99
CA HIS A 90 -11.20 -10.96 -7.45
C HIS A 90 -10.01 -10.18 -8.06
N HIS A 91 -8.84 -10.28 -7.42
CA HIS A 91 -7.62 -9.64 -7.87
C HIS A 91 -6.94 -10.46 -8.97
N THR A 92 -6.51 -9.79 -10.04
CA THR A 92 -5.87 -10.43 -11.20
C THR A 92 -4.37 -10.55 -11.07
N LEU A 93 -3.74 -9.70 -10.24
CA LEU A 93 -2.29 -9.63 -10.05
C LEU A 93 -1.87 -10.27 -8.72
N PRO A 94 -0.61 -10.72 -8.58
CA PRO A 94 -0.09 -11.16 -7.29
C PRO A 94 0.07 -9.99 -6.32
N LEU A 95 0.13 -10.28 -5.01
CA LEU A 95 0.27 -9.27 -3.94
C LEU A 95 1.41 -8.27 -4.21
N GLY A 96 2.58 -8.76 -4.65
CA GLY A 96 3.75 -7.91 -4.94
C GLY A 96 3.47 -6.81 -5.98
N SER A 97 2.59 -7.06 -6.95
CA SER A 97 2.21 -6.02 -7.93
C SER A 97 1.35 -4.91 -7.32
N TYR A 98 0.59 -5.21 -6.26
CA TYR A 98 -0.20 -4.19 -5.54
C TYR A 98 0.68 -3.38 -4.58
N LEU A 99 1.67 -4.02 -3.96
CA LEU A 99 2.65 -3.35 -3.08
C LEU A 99 3.56 -2.36 -3.85
N LEU A 100 3.66 -2.48 -5.18
CA LEU A 100 4.36 -1.51 -6.02
C LEU A 100 3.56 -0.22 -6.29
N LYS A 101 2.25 -0.19 -6.07
CA LYS A 101 1.40 0.93 -6.50
C LYS A 101 1.71 2.28 -5.84
N PRO A 102 2.15 2.35 -4.58
CA PRO A 102 2.54 3.64 -3.99
C PRO A 102 3.87 4.19 -4.51
N VAL A 103 4.67 3.39 -5.23
CA VAL A 103 6.02 3.76 -5.72
C VAL A 103 5.96 4.49 -7.05
#